data_AF-A0A7Z0MFM3-F1
#
_entry.id   AF-A0A7Z0MFM3-F1
#
_cell.length_a   1.000
_cell.length_b   1.000
_cell.length_c   1.000
_cell.angle_alpha   90.00
_cell.angle_beta   90.00
_cell.angle_gamma   90.00
#
_symmetry.space_group_name_H-M   'P 1'
#
loop_
_entity.id
_entity.type
_entity.pdbx_description
1 polymer ?
#
loop_
_entity_poly.entity_id
_entity_poly.type
_entity_poly.pdbx_seq_one_letter_code
_entity_poly.pdbx_strand_id
1 'polypeptide(L)'
;MLQRTILVIAIFLAILVALTFGNALLAQAFAWISQLSGWVVHNFADLYAGLHHYLSTHTTKVLLAIALTVPVSWWVFRSRERELRNPANHRKIAIVLAICLGWLGAHRFYLGQIGWGIVYLLILWFFPPLVIVLSLIDAIRYFFMTDEQFTIARG
;
A
#
# COMPACT_ATOMS: atom_id res chain seq x y z
N MET A 1 -22.71 -30.74 -6.13
CA MET A 1 -23.74 -30.30 -5.17
C MET A 1 -23.13 -29.93 -3.81
N LEU A 2 -22.21 -30.75 -3.27
CA LEU A 2 -21.51 -30.52 -2.00
C LEU A 2 -20.81 -29.14 -1.87
N GLN A 3 -20.07 -28.69 -2.90
CA GLN A 3 -19.36 -27.41 -2.88
C GLN A 3 -20.29 -26.19 -2.71
N ARG A 4 -21.49 -26.22 -3.29
CA ARG A 4 -22.47 -25.12 -3.18
C ARG A 4 -23.03 -25.03 -1.76
N THR A 5 -23.29 -26.17 -1.13
CA THR A 5 -23.77 -26.23 0.27
C THR A 5 -22.69 -25.78 1.25
N ILE A 6 -21.43 -26.18 1.05
CA ILE A 6 -20.29 -25.74 1.88
C ILE A 6 -20.11 -24.23 1.80
N LEU A 7 -20.22 -23.63 0.60
CA LEU A 7 -20.11 -22.19 0.41
C LEU A 7 -21.21 -21.43 1.17
N VAL A 8 -22.46 -21.92 1.10
CA VAL A 8 -23.60 -21.30 1.81
C VAL A 8 -23.41 -21.38 3.33
N ILE A 9 -22.94 -22.52 3.85
CA ILE A 9 -22.65 -22.69 5.28
C ILE A 9 -21.51 -21.76 5.72
N ALA A 10 -20.45 -21.65 4.92
CA ALA A 10 -19.33 -20.76 5.22
C ALA A 10 -19.76 -19.29 5.24
N ILE A 11 -20.58 -18.85 4.28
CA ILE A 11 -21.15 -17.49 4.23
C ILE A 11 -22.04 -17.25 5.45
N PHE A 12 -22.90 -18.20 5.79
CA PHE A 12 -23.77 -18.12 6.96
C PHE A 12 -22.97 -17.99 8.26
N LEU A 13 -21.93 -18.81 8.45
CA LEU A 13 -21.07 -18.74 9.63
C LEU A 13 -20.28 -17.42 9.69
N ALA A 14 -19.77 -16.93 8.56
CA ALA A 14 -19.10 -15.65 8.50
C ALA A 14 -20.02 -14.49 8.88
N ILE A 15 -21.27 -14.49 8.39
CA ILE A 15 -22.30 -13.51 8.75
C ILE A 15 -22.69 -13.64 10.23
N LEU A 16 -22.85 -14.86 10.73
CA LEU A 16 -23.15 -15.13 12.14
C LEU A 16 -22.05 -14.58 13.04
N VAL A 17 -20.79 -14.88 12.76
CA VAL A 17 -19.63 -14.37 13.51
C VAL A 17 -19.56 -12.83 13.42
N ALA A 18 -19.80 -12.27 12.24
CA ALA A 18 -19.85 -10.81 12.06
C ALA A 18 -21.02 -10.17 12.82
N LEU A 19 -22.15 -10.84 13.02
CA LEU A 19 -23.28 -10.33 13.80
C LEU A 19 -23.08 -10.53 15.31
N THR A 20 -22.50 -11.66 15.71
CA THR A 20 -22.25 -12.02 17.11
C THR A 20 -21.13 -11.17 17.72
N PHE A 21 -20.06 -10.94 16.98
CA PHE A 21 -18.90 -10.19 17.45
C PHE A 21 -18.80 -8.80 16.83
N GLY A 22 -19.67 -8.46 15.87
CA GLY A 22 -19.60 -7.23 15.09
C GLY A 22 -19.47 -5.98 15.93
N ASN A 23 -20.31 -5.83 16.95
CA ASN A 23 -20.27 -4.60 17.75
C ASN A 23 -18.98 -4.46 18.57
N ALA A 24 -18.44 -5.57 19.10
CA ALA A 24 -17.19 -5.57 19.86
C ALA A 24 -15.95 -5.44 18.96
N LEU A 25 -15.93 -6.15 17.83
CA LEU A 25 -14.85 -6.10 16.84
C LEU A 25 -14.81 -4.74 16.14
N LEU A 26 -15.96 -4.17 15.77
CA LEU A 26 -16.04 -2.84 15.18
C LEU A 26 -15.64 -1.77 16.19
N ALA A 27 -16.06 -1.88 17.46
CA ALA A 27 -15.64 -0.94 18.50
C ALA A 27 -14.12 -1.00 18.75
N GLN A 28 -13.53 -2.20 18.81
CA GLN A 28 -12.08 -2.37 18.97
C GLN A 28 -11.31 -1.90 17.73
N ALA A 29 -11.80 -2.22 16.53
CA ALA A 29 -11.20 -1.74 15.28
C ALA A 29 -11.28 -0.21 15.19
N PHE A 30 -12.42 0.38 15.53
CA PHE A 30 -12.59 1.84 15.53
C PHE A 30 -11.70 2.52 16.58
N ALA A 31 -11.57 1.94 17.78
CA ALA A 31 -10.65 2.42 18.81
C ALA A 31 -9.19 2.35 18.34
N TRP A 32 -8.80 1.23 17.73
CA TRP A 32 -7.46 1.05 17.16
C TRP A 32 -7.19 2.01 15.98
N ILE A 33 -8.16 2.23 15.11
CA ILE A 33 -8.08 3.19 13.98
C ILE A 33 -7.99 4.62 14.49
N SER A 34 -8.78 4.98 15.49
CA SER A 34 -8.77 6.30 16.13
C SER A 34 -7.42 6.58 16.82
N GLN A 35 -6.84 5.56 17.46
CA GLN A 35 -5.49 5.67 17.99
C GLN A 35 -4.47 5.81 16.86
N LEU A 36 -4.52 4.95 15.83
CA LEU A 36 -3.58 5.03 14.71
C LEU A 36 -3.63 6.40 14.02
N SER A 37 -4.83 6.94 13.75
CA SER A 37 -5.00 8.25 13.13
C SER A 37 -4.47 9.37 14.04
N GLY A 38 -4.72 9.29 15.34
CA GLY A 38 -4.13 10.20 16.33
C GLY A 38 -2.61 10.18 16.28
N TRP A 39 -1.98 9.01 16.37
CA TRP A 39 -0.53 8.87 16.31
C TRP A 39 0.04 9.38 14.99
N VAL A 40 -0.59 9.07 13.86
CA VAL A 40 -0.16 9.56 12.54
C VAL A 40 -0.24 11.07 12.48
N VAL A 41 -1.36 11.68 12.90
CA VAL A 41 -1.54 13.14 12.85
C VAL A 41 -0.53 13.88 13.71
N HIS A 42 -0.28 13.42 14.96
CA HIS A 42 0.68 14.07 15.85
C HIS A 42 2.12 13.91 15.33
N ASN A 43 2.51 12.71 14.88
CA ASN A 43 3.85 12.49 14.31
C ASN A 43 4.08 13.31 13.04
N PHE A 44 3.07 13.42 12.16
CA PHE A 44 3.17 14.26 10.97
C PHE A 44 3.24 15.74 11.31
N ALA A 45 2.51 16.21 12.32
CA ALA A 45 2.57 17.60 12.77
C ALA A 45 3.95 17.94 13.33
N ASP A 46 4.53 17.07 14.17
CA ASP A 46 5.88 17.25 14.72
C ASP A 46 6.95 17.20 13.62
N LEU A 47 6.81 16.27 12.67
CA LEU A 47 7.71 16.14 11.53
C LEU A 47 7.60 17.36 10.59
N TYR A 48 6.39 17.88 10.37
CA TYR A 48 6.16 19.11 9.61
C TYR A 48 6.77 20.33 10.30
N ALA A 49 6.56 20.49 11.61
CA ALA A 49 7.11 21.60 12.38
C ALA A 49 8.65 21.55 12.39
N GLY A 50 9.23 20.37 12.62
CA GLY A 50 10.68 20.14 12.55
C GLY A 50 11.26 20.41 11.17
N LEU A 51 10.59 19.94 10.11
CA LEU A 51 10.99 20.20 8.74
C LEU A 51 10.94 21.70 8.42
N HIS A 52 9.86 22.39 8.78
CA HIS A 52 9.72 23.83 8.55
C HIS A 52 10.81 24.64 9.28
N HIS A 53 11.12 24.27 10.52
CA HIS A 53 12.21 24.87 11.27
C HIS A 53 13.58 24.62 10.62
N TYR A 54 13.83 23.41 10.15
CA TYR A 54 15.07 23.07 9.44
C TYR A 54 15.20 23.82 8.10
N LEU A 55 14.14 23.86 7.30
CA LEU A 55 14.11 24.53 5.99
C LEU A 55 14.38 26.04 6.12
N SER A 56 13.83 26.68 7.15
CA SER A 56 14.03 28.11 7.41
C SER A 56 15.40 28.41 8.03
N THR A 57 15.94 27.53 8.87
CA THR A 57 17.26 27.72 9.50
C THR A 57 18.41 27.38 8.54
N HIS A 58 18.21 26.47 7.58
CA HIS A 58 19.24 25.94 6.68
C HIS A 58 18.88 26.08 5.20
N THR A 59 18.21 27.18 4.84
CA THR A 59 17.73 27.42 3.47
C THR A 59 18.84 27.29 2.42
N THR A 60 20.06 27.77 2.71
CA THR A 60 21.20 27.69 1.78
C THR A 60 21.63 26.25 1.49
N LYS A 61 21.68 25.38 2.53
CA LYS A 61 22.00 23.96 2.36
C LYS A 61 20.94 23.22 1.56
N VAL A 62 19.67 23.55 1.79
CA VAL A 62 18.53 22.97 1.06
C VAL A 62 18.55 23.38 -0.40
N LEU A 63 18.79 24.67 -0.69
CA LEU A 63 18.89 25.15 -2.07
C LEU A 63 20.07 24.51 -2.81
N LEU A 64 21.24 24.39 -2.16
CA LEU A 64 22.39 23.68 -2.73
C LEU A 64 22.09 22.20 -2.97
N ALA A 65 21.42 21.54 -2.02
CA ALA A 65 20.98 20.16 -2.19
C ALA A 65 20.07 20.04 -3.41
N ILE A 66 19.02 20.84 -3.53
CA ILE A 66 18.10 20.82 -4.68
C ILE A 66 18.87 21.09 -6.00
N ALA A 67 19.73 22.11 -6.02
CA ALA A 67 20.52 22.47 -7.19
C ALA A 67 21.45 21.35 -7.66
N LEU A 68 21.97 20.53 -6.74
CA LEU A 68 22.78 19.35 -7.06
C LEU A 68 21.92 18.11 -7.38
N THR A 69 20.78 17.96 -6.72
CA THR A 69 19.92 16.79 -6.89
C THR A 69 19.25 16.80 -8.27
N VAL A 70 18.84 17.96 -8.78
CA VAL A 70 18.16 18.03 -10.10
C VAL A 70 19.05 17.51 -11.25
N PRO A 71 20.31 17.96 -11.41
CA PRO A 71 21.22 17.41 -12.42
C PRO A 71 21.56 15.94 -12.19
N VAL A 72 21.85 15.56 -10.94
CA VAL A 72 22.24 14.18 -10.59
C VAL A 72 21.08 13.22 -10.82
N SER A 73 19.87 13.55 -10.37
CA SER A 73 18.68 12.77 -10.63
C SER A 73 18.41 12.66 -12.12
N TRP A 74 18.46 13.76 -12.88
CA TRP A 74 18.28 13.72 -14.33
C TRP A 74 19.28 12.79 -15.02
N TRP A 75 20.55 12.83 -14.62
CA TRP A 75 21.60 11.94 -15.14
C TRP A 75 21.37 10.47 -14.77
N VAL A 76 20.97 10.18 -13.52
CA VAL A 76 20.65 8.83 -13.05
C VAL A 76 19.43 8.26 -13.76
N PHE A 77 18.38 9.07 -13.97
CA PHE A 77 17.18 8.59 -14.65
C PHE A 77 17.48 8.22 -16.10
N ARG A 78 18.23 9.07 -16.82
CA ARG A 78 18.58 8.83 -18.23
C ARG A 78 19.44 7.59 -18.45
N SER A 79 20.23 7.19 -17.46
CA SER A 79 21.09 6.00 -17.54
C SER A 79 20.37 4.71 -17.17
N ARG A 80 19.25 4.78 -16.43
CA ARG A 80 18.50 3.60 -15.94
C ARG A 80 17.18 3.30 -16.65
N GLU A 81 16.80 4.07 -17.68
CA GLU A 81 15.56 3.81 -18.43
C GLU A 81 15.46 2.38 -18.99
N ARG A 82 16.58 1.82 -19.47
CA ARG A 82 16.62 0.42 -19.95
C ARG A 82 16.43 -0.60 -18.83
N GLU A 83 16.88 -0.27 -17.63
CA GLU A 83 16.80 -1.12 -16.44
C GLU A 83 15.37 -1.12 -15.86
N LEU A 84 14.72 0.05 -15.82
CA LEU A 84 13.33 0.17 -15.41
C LEU A 84 12.39 -0.60 -16.34
N ARG A 85 12.71 -0.69 -17.64
CA ARG A 85 11.94 -1.47 -18.62
C ARG A 85 12.06 -2.98 -18.43
N ASN A 86 12.99 -3.46 -17.60
CA ASN A 86 13.12 -4.88 -17.29
C ASN A 86 11.90 -5.34 -16.46
N PRO A 87 11.17 -6.40 -16.89
CA PRO A 87 10.05 -6.95 -16.12
C PRO A 87 10.42 -7.33 -14.67
N ALA A 88 11.68 -7.70 -14.43
CA ALA A 88 12.15 -8.04 -13.08
C ALA A 88 12.11 -6.87 -12.08
N ASN A 89 12.39 -5.66 -12.55
CA ASN A 89 12.33 -4.47 -11.69
C ASN A 89 10.89 -4.05 -11.41
N HIS A 90 10.00 -4.21 -12.39
CA HIS A 90 8.57 -3.97 -12.21
C HIS A 90 7.93 -4.87 -11.14
N ARG A 91 8.33 -6.15 -11.08
CA ARG A 91 7.91 -7.08 -10.01
C ARG A 91 8.40 -6.62 -8.64
N LYS A 92 9.69 -6.28 -8.52
CA LYS A 92 10.29 -5.79 -7.27
C LYS A 92 9.60 -4.52 -6.77
N ILE A 93 9.34 -3.56 -7.66
CA ILE A 93 8.64 -2.32 -7.31
C ILE A 93 7.22 -2.63 -6.80
N ALA A 94 6.50 -3.54 -7.45
CA ALA A 94 5.15 -3.93 -7.01
C ALA A 94 5.16 -4.60 -5.63
N ILE A 95 6.16 -5.43 -5.30
CA ILE A 95 6.33 -6.03 -3.96
C ILE A 95 6.58 -4.94 -2.92
N VAL A 96 7.50 -4.01 -3.20
CA VAL A 96 7.81 -2.90 -2.28
C VAL A 96 6.58 -2.02 -2.06
N LEU A 97 5.83 -1.70 -3.12
CA LEU A 97 4.58 -0.95 -3.01
C LEU A 97 3.53 -1.70 -2.21
N ALA A 98 3.43 -3.03 -2.36
CA ALA A 98 2.47 -3.85 -1.62
C ALA A 98 2.80 -3.94 -0.13
N ILE A 99 4.09 -3.89 0.26
CA ILE A 99 4.50 -3.90 1.66
C ILE A 99 4.38 -2.50 2.29
N CYS A 100 4.91 -1.46 1.63
CA CYS A 100 4.98 -0.12 2.22
C CYS A 100 3.68 0.68 2.05
N LEU A 101 3.01 0.54 0.90
CA LEU A 101 1.80 1.30 0.52
C LEU A 101 0.63 0.37 0.17
N GLY A 102 0.69 -0.90 0.58
CA GLY A 102 -0.37 -1.88 0.30
C GLY A 102 -1.70 -1.51 0.94
N TRP A 103 -1.66 -0.94 2.14
CA TRP A 103 -2.86 -0.46 2.84
C TRP A 103 -3.66 0.58 2.04
N LEU A 104 -3.05 1.27 1.07
CA LEU A 104 -3.72 2.17 0.11
C LEU A 104 -4.11 1.49 -1.21
N GLY A 105 -3.66 0.26 -1.46
CA GLY A 105 -3.79 -0.44 -2.73
C GLY A 105 -2.86 0.10 -3.83
N ALA A 106 -1.77 0.81 -3.47
CA ALA A 106 -0.88 1.47 -4.43
C ALA A 106 -0.28 0.50 -5.46
N HIS A 107 0.02 -0.73 -5.06
CA HIS A 107 0.52 -1.76 -5.97
C HIS A 107 -0.47 -2.08 -7.09
N ARG A 108 -1.78 -2.09 -6.83
CA ARG A 108 -2.81 -2.33 -7.86
C ARG A 108 -2.88 -1.20 -8.88
N PHE A 109 -2.76 0.05 -8.43
CA PHE A 109 -2.66 1.21 -9.33
C PHE A 109 -1.39 1.17 -10.18
N TYR A 110 -0.25 0.80 -9.57
CA TYR A 110 1.02 0.65 -10.29
C TYR A 110 0.97 -0.44 -11.37
N LEU A 111 0.19 -1.49 -11.16
CA LEU A 111 -0.05 -2.54 -12.15
C LEU A 111 -1.03 -2.13 -13.27
N GLY A 112 -1.62 -0.93 -13.21
CA GLY A 112 -2.65 -0.48 -14.16
C GLY A 112 -4.05 -1.03 -13.85
N GLN A 113 -4.22 -1.74 -12.74
CA GLN A 113 -5.48 -2.38 -12.33
C GLN A 113 -6.35 -1.41 -11.52
N ILE A 114 -6.76 -0.31 -12.15
CA ILE A 114 -7.46 0.82 -11.49
C ILE A 114 -8.74 0.35 -10.78
N GLY A 115 -9.52 -0.53 -11.39
CA GLY A 115 -10.74 -1.05 -10.77
C GLY A 115 -10.48 -1.78 -9.44
N TRP A 116 -9.44 -2.61 -9.39
CA TRP A 116 -9.04 -3.28 -8.15
C TRP A 116 -8.46 -2.29 -7.13
N GLY A 117 -7.73 -1.27 -7.57
CA GLY A 117 -7.27 -0.19 -6.70
C GLY A 117 -8.43 0.54 -6.02
N ILE A 118 -9.51 0.84 -6.75
CA ILE A 118 -10.72 1.46 -6.18
C ILE A 118 -11.38 0.51 -5.17
N VAL A 119 -11.47 -0.79 -5.47
CA VAL A 119 -11.98 -1.79 -4.51
C VAL A 119 -11.15 -1.80 -3.23
N TYR A 120 -9.82 -1.70 -3.33
CA TYR A 120 -8.94 -1.61 -2.16
C TYR A 120 -9.23 -0.35 -1.34
N LEU A 121 -9.45 0.80 -1.96
CA LEU A 121 -9.82 2.04 -1.27
C LEU A 121 -11.21 1.96 -0.61
N LEU A 122 -12.17 1.29 -1.24
CA LEU A 122 -13.48 1.05 -0.64
C LEU A 122 -13.37 0.12 0.57
N ILE A 123 -12.64 -1.00 0.45
CA ILE A 123 -12.42 -1.91 1.58
C ILE A 123 -11.62 -1.21 2.69
N LEU A 124 -10.68 -0.32 2.35
CA LEU A 124 -9.96 0.49 3.32
C LEU A 124 -10.93 1.35 4.14
N TRP A 125 -11.97 1.89 3.51
CA TRP A 125 -13.02 2.63 4.19
C TRP A 125 -13.88 1.76 5.11
N PHE A 126 -14.23 0.53 4.69
CA PHE A 126 -15.10 -0.35 5.47
C PHE A 126 -14.38 -1.16 6.55
N PHE A 127 -13.19 -1.67 6.25
CA PHE A 127 -12.43 -2.58 7.11
C PHE A 127 -10.92 -2.59 6.76
N PRO A 128 -10.14 -1.63 7.31
CA PRO A 128 -8.70 -1.49 7.04
C PRO A 128 -7.83 -2.75 7.25
N PRO A 129 -8.05 -3.57 8.30
CA PRO A 129 -7.21 -4.76 8.53
C PRO A 129 -7.20 -5.73 7.36
N LEU A 130 -8.31 -5.84 6.63
CA LEU A 130 -8.42 -6.73 5.48
C LEU A 130 -7.55 -6.26 4.31
N VAL A 131 -7.47 -4.95 4.05
CA VAL A 131 -6.62 -4.41 2.97
C VAL A 131 -5.14 -4.67 3.25
N ILE A 132 -4.71 -4.52 4.50
CA ILE A 132 -3.34 -4.80 4.92
C ILE A 132 -2.99 -6.27 4.66
N VAL A 133 -3.86 -7.20 5.09
CA VAL A 133 -3.65 -8.64 4.90
C VAL A 133 -3.66 -9.01 3.41
N LEU A 134 -4.63 -8.52 2.63
CA LEU A 134 -4.71 -8.77 1.19
C LEU A 134 -3.47 -8.29 0.44
N SER A 135 -2.94 -7.12 0.83
CA SER A 135 -1.72 -6.56 0.22
C SER A 135 -0.47 -7.36 0.56
N LEU A 136 -0.38 -7.89 1.78
CA LEU A 136 0.72 -8.76 2.18
C LEU A 136 0.65 -10.11 1.45
N ILE A 137 -0.55 -10.65 1.26
CA ILE A 137 -0.78 -11.85 0.42
C ILE A 137 -0.32 -11.60 -1.01
N ASP A 138 -0.66 -10.44 -1.60
CA ASP A 138 -0.19 -10.05 -2.94
C ASP A 138 1.34 -9.92 -2.98
N ALA A 139 1.96 -9.30 -1.97
CA ALA A 139 3.41 -9.18 -1.89
C ALA A 139 4.12 -10.54 -1.88
N ILE A 140 3.61 -11.48 -1.07
CA ILE A 140 4.12 -12.86 -0.99
C ILE A 140 3.93 -13.57 -2.33
N ARG A 141 2.74 -13.45 -2.94
CA ARG A 141 2.45 -14.04 -4.25
C ARG A 141 3.41 -13.52 -5.32
N TYR A 142 3.65 -12.21 -5.38
CA TYR A 142 4.59 -11.61 -6.34
C TYR A 142 6.04 -12.03 -6.06
N PHE A 143 6.41 -12.23 -4.80
CA PHE A 143 7.74 -12.72 -4.43
C PHE A 143 8.01 -14.14 -4.97
N PHE A 144 7.01 -15.02 -4.94
CA PHE A 144 7.12 -16.39 -5.44
C PHE A 144 6.85 -16.56 -6.94
N MET A 145 6.34 -15.53 -7.62
CA MET A 145 6.11 -15.56 -9.07
C MET A 145 7.42 -15.38 -9.84
N THR A 146 7.56 -16.04 -11.00
CA THR A 146 8.63 -15.74 -11.96
C THR A 146 8.35 -14.42 -12.70
N ASP A 147 9.38 -13.83 -13.33
CA ASP A 147 9.22 -12.57 -14.08
C ASP A 147 8.24 -12.71 -15.25
N GLU A 148 8.22 -13.87 -15.90
CA GLU A 148 7.28 -14.23 -16.96
C GLU A 148 5.85 -14.31 -16.44
N GLN A 149 5.62 -15.05 -15.35
CA GLN A 149 4.31 -15.19 -14.72
C GLN A 149 3.76 -13.84 -14.26
N PHE A 150 4.63 -12.99 -13.69
CA PHE A 150 4.26 -11.65 -13.25
C PHE A 150 3.88 -10.75 -14.44
N THR A 151 4.59 -10.86 -15.55
CA THR A 151 4.29 -10.10 -16.77
C THR A 151 2.92 -10.48 -17.33
N ILE A 152 2.58 -11.77 -17.33
CA ILE A 152 1.26 -12.26 -17.75
C ILE A 152 0.16 -11.79 -16.77
N ALA A 153 0.42 -11.85 -15.46
CA ALA A 153 -0.57 -11.51 -14.43
C ALA A 153 -0.87 -10.00 -14.30
N ARG A 154 -0.02 -9.15 -14.88
CA ARG A 154 -0.23 -7.69 -14.90
C ARG A 154 -1.10 -7.23 -16.08
N GLY A 155 -1.01 -7.92 -17.23
CA GLY A 155 -1.77 -7.59 -18.45
C GLY A 155 -3.25 -7.89 -18.31
#